data_AF-A0A1X2A0N2-F1
#
_entry.id   AF-A0A1X2A0N2-F1
#
_cell.length_a   1.000
_cell.length_b   1.000
_cell.length_c   1.000
_cell.angle_alpha   90.00
_cell.angle_beta   90.00
_cell.angle_gamma   90.00
#
_symmetry.space_group_name_H-M   'P 1'
#
loop_
_entity.id
_entity.type
_entity.pdbx_description
1 polymer ?
#
loop_
_entity_poly.entity_id
_entity_poly.type
_entity_poly.pdbx_seq_one_letter_code
_entity_poly.pdbx_strand_id
1 'polypeptide(L)'
;MVTVRKEDAWSDLEQAKRLVAELAGAAKVTDPGVDWAVAVGHNGSGMPTYWVATNDGATYIPPGVFLRKVMPIAGGHDADFDARWFGWVNPADKAVRAARELGDAVSAVATSWALPSEFLSEHPAPEVAYGVKPSLEPDNAAAKLSQPRAHRLQTVDAALYADLVAAGESVLRDYCRELVRQLMFGIPGEELSAVAQSVGEALVAERRPSAAQWALLGEEHEDALVQMACQRPGLNGLENPDQTVSYTREFVRCRQLEALMCWEYYGDDPLNVVYAAWVAGIRAPLKGAALR
;
A
#
# COMPACT_ATOMS: atom_id res chain seq x y z
N MET A 1 23.30 16.89 -15.40
CA MET A 1 21.85 17.03 -15.60
C MET A 1 21.48 16.05 -16.70
N VAL A 2 20.67 15.03 -16.38
CA VAL A 2 20.22 14.04 -17.38
C VAL A 2 19.15 14.69 -18.24
N THR A 3 19.37 14.75 -19.56
CA THR A 3 18.40 15.27 -20.52
C THR A 3 17.68 14.09 -21.16
N VAL A 4 16.37 13.95 -20.89
CA VAL A 4 15.53 12.91 -21.48
C VAL A 4 15.09 13.34 -22.88
N ARG A 5 15.20 12.45 -23.88
CA ARG A 5 14.71 12.73 -25.24
C ARG A 5 13.20 12.53 -25.30
N LYS A 6 12.54 13.25 -26.20
CA LYS A 6 11.07 13.18 -26.36
C LYS A 6 10.56 11.77 -26.72
N GLU A 7 11.30 11.03 -27.54
CA GLU A 7 10.96 9.65 -27.93
C GLU A 7 11.03 8.69 -26.74
N ASP A 8 12.03 8.87 -25.87
CA ASP A 8 12.18 8.09 -24.64
C ASP A 8 11.01 8.35 -23.70
N ALA A 9 10.62 9.63 -23.51
CA ALA A 9 9.48 10.01 -22.66
C ALA A 9 8.14 9.41 -23.13
N TRP A 10 7.91 9.28 -24.43
CA TRP A 10 6.69 8.63 -24.95
C TRP A 10 6.69 7.12 -24.69
N SER A 11 7.83 6.45 -24.92
CA SER A 11 8.00 5.03 -24.57
C SER A 11 7.82 4.79 -23.08
N ASP A 12 8.35 5.69 -22.24
CA ASP A 12 8.21 5.65 -20.80
C ASP A 12 6.75 5.81 -20.37
N LEU A 13 5.99 6.71 -21.01
CA LEU A 13 4.57 6.88 -20.72
C LEU A 13 3.77 5.61 -21.01
N GLU A 14 4.01 4.94 -22.14
CA GLU A 14 3.34 3.69 -22.46
C GLU A 14 3.70 2.57 -21.47
N GLN A 15 4.96 2.51 -21.03
CA GLN A 15 5.39 1.58 -20.00
C GLN A 15 4.74 1.88 -18.64
N ALA A 16 4.62 3.16 -18.26
CA ALA A 16 3.95 3.59 -17.04
C ALA A 16 2.45 3.25 -17.06
N LYS A 17 1.75 3.54 -18.18
CA LYS A 17 0.33 3.18 -18.37
C LYS A 17 0.10 1.68 -18.21
N ARG A 18 0.97 0.86 -18.82
CA ARG A 18 0.89 -0.60 -18.68
C ARG A 18 1.05 -1.04 -17.23
N LEU A 19 2.02 -0.50 -16.50
CA LEU A 19 2.26 -0.85 -15.10
C LEU A 19 1.08 -0.42 -14.21
N VAL A 20 0.54 0.79 -14.39
CA VAL A 20 -0.65 1.25 -13.67
C VAL A 20 -1.86 0.35 -13.96
N ALA A 21 -2.09 0.00 -15.23
CA ALA A 21 -3.18 -0.91 -15.60
C ALA A 21 -3.03 -2.31 -14.97
N GLU A 22 -1.81 -2.87 -14.94
CA GLU A 22 -1.50 -4.14 -14.24
C GLU A 22 -1.82 -4.03 -12.74
N LEU A 23 -1.33 -2.99 -12.06
CA LEU A 23 -1.50 -2.79 -10.61
C LEU A 23 -2.97 -2.56 -10.23
N ALA A 24 -3.64 -1.63 -10.90
CA ALA A 24 -5.06 -1.34 -10.68
C ALA A 24 -5.94 -2.56 -11.02
N GLY A 25 -5.58 -3.33 -12.07
CA GLY A 25 -6.25 -4.57 -12.42
C GLY A 25 -6.17 -5.63 -11.33
N ALA A 26 -5.00 -5.76 -10.68
CA ALA A 26 -4.82 -6.70 -9.58
C ALA A 26 -5.55 -6.23 -8.30
N ALA A 27 -5.52 -4.93 -8.01
CA ALA A 27 -6.18 -4.35 -6.84
C ALA A 27 -7.71 -4.40 -6.92
N LYS A 28 -8.31 -4.40 -8.12
CA LYS A 28 -9.76 -4.32 -8.34
C LYS A 28 -10.58 -5.35 -7.55
N VAL A 29 -10.02 -6.53 -7.26
CA VAL A 29 -10.70 -7.62 -6.55
C VAL A 29 -10.75 -7.36 -5.05
N THR A 30 -9.70 -6.75 -4.50
CA THR A 30 -9.49 -6.65 -3.05
C THR A 30 -9.75 -5.24 -2.51
N ASP A 31 -9.46 -4.22 -3.32
CA ASP A 31 -9.59 -2.82 -2.93
C ASP A 31 -9.73 -1.93 -4.19
N PRO A 32 -10.92 -1.87 -4.82
CA PRO A 32 -11.15 -1.09 -6.02
C PRO A 32 -11.11 0.44 -5.79
N GLY A 33 -11.05 0.91 -4.54
CA GLY A 33 -10.99 2.32 -4.18
C GLY A 33 -9.57 2.91 -4.15
N VAL A 34 -8.55 2.07 -4.33
CA VAL A 34 -7.14 2.48 -4.39
C VAL A 34 -6.77 2.89 -5.82
N ASP A 35 -6.28 4.11 -5.96
CA ASP A 35 -5.63 4.57 -7.18
C ASP A 35 -4.13 4.36 -7.13
N TRP A 36 -3.57 4.15 -8.32
CA TRP A 36 -2.17 3.85 -8.53
C TRP A 36 -1.55 4.87 -9.46
N ALA A 37 -0.28 5.19 -9.22
CA ALA A 37 0.55 5.89 -10.17
C ALA A 37 1.92 5.24 -10.34
N VAL A 38 2.48 5.42 -11.53
CA VAL A 38 3.88 5.10 -11.83
C VAL A 38 4.53 6.29 -12.51
N ALA A 39 5.55 6.85 -11.86
CA ALA A 39 6.44 7.84 -12.46
C ALA A 39 7.71 7.14 -12.97
N VAL A 40 8.13 7.49 -14.19
CA VAL A 40 9.39 7.03 -14.77
C VAL A 40 10.44 8.11 -14.54
N GLY A 41 11.38 7.81 -13.65
CA GLY A 41 12.55 8.63 -13.36
C GLY A 41 13.78 8.09 -14.08
N HIS A 42 14.72 8.95 -14.43
CA HIS A 42 16.05 8.53 -14.88
C HIS A 42 17.08 8.96 -13.84
N ASN A 43 17.76 7.98 -13.27
CA ASN A 43 18.81 8.23 -12.28
C ASN A 43 20.07 8.82 -12.94
N GLY A 44 21.10 9.11 -12.14
CA GLY A 44 22.35 9.71 -12.63
C GLY A 44 23.09 8.91 -13.73
N SER A 45 22.77 7.63 -13.91
CA SER A 45 23.29 6.78 -15.00
C SER A 45 22.42 6.76 -16.26
N GLY A 46 21.25 7.40 -16.23
CA GLY A 46 20.26 7.41 -17.31
C GLY A 46 19.32 6.20 -17.33
N MET A 47 19.51 5.23 -16.44
CA MET A 47 18.65 4.05 -16.32
C MET A 47 17.27 4.42 -15.76
N PRO A 48 16.18 3.85 -16.29
CA PRO A 48 14.84 4.13 -15.81
C PRO A 48 14.59 3.48 -14.44
N THR A 49 13.96 4.25 -13.55
CA THR A 49 13.41 3.86 -12.27
C THR A 49 11.90 4.04 -12.34
N TYR A 50 11.14 3.03 -11.92
CA TYR A 50 9.68 3.06 -11.96
C TYR A 50 9.11 3.25 -10.55
N TRP A 51 8.90 4.52 -10.16
CA TRP A 51 8.42 4.91 -8.84
C TRP A 51 6.91 4.68 -8.72
N VAL A 52 6.49 3.86 -7.76
CA VAL A 52 5.09 3.46 -7.56
C VAL A 52 4.48 4.20 -6.39
N ALA A 53 3.27 4.72 -6.55
CA ALA A 53 2.51 5.28 -5.45
C ALA A 53 1.06 4.77 -5.46
N THR A 54 0.48 4.69 -4.27
CA THR A 54 -0.96 4.61 -4.05
C THR A 54 -1.46 5.92 -3.44
N ASN A 55 -2.75 6.19 -3.58
CA ASN A 55 -3.43 7.29 -2.86
C ASN A 55 -3.85 6.90 -1.44
N ASP A 56 -3.34 5.78 -0.94
CA ASP A 56 -3.59 5.29 0.40
C ASP A 56 -2.30 5.10 1.19
N GLY A 57 -2.30 5.59 2.43
CA GLY A 57 -1.18 5.52 3.35
C GLY A 57 0.14 6.08 2.80
N ALA A 58 1.25 5.72 3.45
CA ALA A 58 2.60 6.01 2.99
C ALA A 58 3.08 4.99 1.94
N THR A 59 2.82 3.72 2.18
CA THR A 59 3.35 2.60 1.38
C THR A 59 2.32 1.51 1.13
N TYR A 60 1.02 1.79 1.29
CA TYR A 60 -0.01 0.75 1.28
C TYR A 60 -0.07 0.00 -0.06
N ILE A 61 -0.30 -1.31 0.04
CA ILE A 61 -0.46 -2.23 -1.08
C ILE A 61 -1.57 -3.19 -0.63
N PRO A 62 -2.71 -3.24 -1.32
CA PRO A 62 -3.78 -4.15 -0.97
C PRO A 62 -3.34 -5.62 -1.14
N PRO A 63 -3.95 -6.56 -0.40
CA PRO A 63 -3.66 -7.99 -0.57
C PRO A 63 -3.81 -8.43 -2.04
N GLY A 64 -3.05 -9.44 -2.46
CA GLY A 64 -3.13 -9.96 -3.83
C GLY A 64 -2.43 -9.12 -4.91
N VAL A 65 -1.88 -7.95 -4.56
CA VAL A 65 -1.04 -7.15 -5.47
C VAL A 65 0.44 -7.35 -5.18
N PHE A 66 1.20 -7.67 -6.23
CA PHE A 66 2.62 -7.97 -6.14
C PHE A 66 3.45 -7.02 -7.02
N LEU A 67 4.20 -6.11 -6.41
CA LEU A 67 5.07 -5.18 -7.12
C LEU A 67 6.29 -5.91 -7.70
N ARG A 68 6.88 -5.39 -8.78
CA ARG A 68 8.20 -5.88 -9.22
C ARG A 68 9.23 -5.42 -8.20
N LYS A 69 10.21 -6.28 -7.87
CA LYS A 69 11.26 -5.97 -6.87
C LYS A 69 12.13 -4.76 -7.24
N VAL A 70 12.15 -4.38 -8.50
CA VAL A 70 12.90 -3.23 -9.03
C VAL A 70 12.12 -1.92 -9.00
N MET A 71 10.85 -1.95 -8.59
CA MET A 71 9.98 -0.77 -8.53
C MET A 71 9.99 -0.23 -7.10
N PRO A 72 10.67 0.90 -6.82
CA PRO A 72 10.60 1.52 -5.50
C PRO A 72 9.21 2.10 -5.24
N ILE A 73 8.77 2.03 -3.99
CA ILE A 73 7.56 2.71 -3.52
C ILE A 73 7.94 4.17 -3.22
N ALA A 74 7.06 5.09 -3.60
CA ALA A 74 7.17 6.52 -3.33
C ALA A 74 6.81 6.86 -1.87
N GLY A 75 7.41 6.13 -0.92
CA GLY A 75 7.23 6.31 0.52
C GLY A 75 8.18 5.39 1.31
N GLY A 76 8.34 5.62 2.61
CA GLY A 76 9.21 4.85 3.51
C GLY A 76 10.68 5.27 3.50
N HIS A 77 11.01 6.41 2.87
CA HIS A 77 12.38 6.92 2.74
C HIS A 77 12.63 8.22 3.52
N ASP A 78 11.58 9.01 3.78
CA ASP A 78 11.64 10.22 4.58
C ASP A 78 10.33 10.38 5.39
N ALA A 79 10.46 10.57 6.70
CA ALA A 79 9.31 10.56 7.61
C ALA A 79 8.42 11.81 7.46
N ASP A 80 9.02 12.97 7.14
CA ASP A 80 8.28 14.22 6.94
C ASP A 80 7.53 14.17 5.60
N PHE A 81 8.15 13.61 4.56
CA PHE A 81 7.53 13.31 3.28
C PHE A 81 6.35 12.36 3.45
N ASP A 82 6.57 11.24 4.13
CA ASP A 82 5.55 10.21 4.34
C ASP A 82 4.35 10.77 5.12
N ALA A 83 4.61 11.58 6.16
CA ALA A 83 3.56 12.21 6.96
C ALA A 83 2.78 13.26 6.14
N ARG A 84 3.46 14.06 5.33
CA ARG A 84 2.82 15.12 4.53
C ARG A 84 1.95 14.56 3.39
N TRP A 85 2.39 13.49 2.75
CA TRP A 85 1.70 12.89 1.58
C TRP A 85 0.94 11.61 1.92
N PHE A 86 0.70 11.36 3.21
CA PHE A 86 -0.04 10.20 3.68
C PHE A 86 -1.48 10.23 3.15
N GLY A 87 -1.82 9.30 2.25
CA GLY A 87 -3.15 9.25 1.65
C GLY A 87 -3.46 10.37 0.66
N TRP A 88 -2.46 11.09 0.12
CA TRP A 88 -2.73 12.17 -0.84
C TRP A 88 -3.53 11.67 -2.04
N VAL A 89 -4.61 12.39 -2.40
CA VAL A 89 -5.62 11.94 -3.37
C VAL A 89 -5.05 11.53 -4.72
N ASN A 90 -4.07 12.28 -5.24
CA ASN A 90 -3.49 12.00 -6.53
C ASN A 90 -2.13 11.30 -6.36
N PRO A 91 -2.03 9.98 -6.61
CA PRO A 91 -0.79 9.26 -6.39
C PRO A 91 0.32 9.69 -7.36
N ALA A 92 -0.02 10.32 -8.50
CA ALA A 92 0.97 10.85 -9.43
C ALA A 92 1.87 11.91 -8.80
N ASP A 93 1.29 12.77 -7.96
CA ASP A 93 2.02 13.84 -7.28
C ASP A 93 3.09 13.24 -6.38
N LYS A 94 2.70 12.25 -5.58
CA LYS A 94 3.58 11.54 -4.65
C LYS A 94 4.69 10.80 -5.39
N ALA A 95 4.37 10.07 -6.46
CA ALA A 95 5.37 9.36 -7.27
C ALA A 95 6.40 10.31 -7.89
N VAL A 96 5.95 11.43 -8.47
CA VAL A 96 6.84 12.42 -9.10
C VAL A 96 7.69 13.16 -8.07
N ARG A 97 7.11 13.51 -6.91
CA ARG A 97 7.86 14.18 -5.83
C ARG A 97 8.96 13.27 -5.28
N ALA A 98 8.63 12.03 -4.93
CA ALA A 98 9.61 11.06 -4.42
C ALA A 98 10.75 10.81 -5.41
N ALA A 99 10.42 10.63 -6.70
CA ALA A 99 11.42 10.44 -7.75
C ALA A 99 12.41 11.63 -7.82
N ARG A 100 11.88 12.87 -7.84
CA ARG A 100 12.69 14.09 -7.92
C ARG A 100 13.53 14.32 -6.67
N GLU A 101 12.95 14.06 -5.50
CA GLU A 101 13.63 14.21 -4.20
C GLU A 101 14.82 13.24 -4.08
N LEU A 102 14.70 12.05 -4.64
CA LEU A 102 15.77 11.06 -4.72
C LEU A 102 16.68 11.21 -5.95
N GLY A 103 16.56 12.35 -6.65
CA GLY A 103 17.51 12.79 -7.67
C GLY A 103 17.23 12.31 -9.09
N ASP A 104 16.09 11.66 -9.33
CA ASP A 104 15.71 11.23 -10.68
C ASP A 104 15.15 12.38 -11.52
N ALA A 105 15.52 12.41 -12.80
CA ALA A 105 14.86 13.25 -13.79
C ALA A 105 13.61 12.53 -14.31
N VAL A 106 12.42 13.00 -13.95
CA VAL A 106 11.15 12.38 -14.35
C VAL A 106 10.85 12.67 -15.82
N SER A 107 10.68 11.60 -16.62
CA SER A 107 10.32 11.66 -18.04
C SER A 107 8.83 11.53 -18.29
N ALA A 108 8.15 10.69 -17.52
CA ALA A 108 6.72 10.42 -17.68
C ALA A 108 6.05 10.05 -16.36
N VAL A 109 4.74 10.23 -16.27
CA VAL A 109 3.92 9.68 -15.17
C VAL A 109 2.54 9.26 -15.67
N ALA A 110 2.07 8.12 -15.20
CA ALA A 110 0.72 7.63 -15.45
C ALA A 110 -0.01 7.41 -14.11
N THR A 111 -1.31 7.63 -14.07
CA THR A 111 -2.16 7.41 -12.89
C THR A 111 -3.56 6.89 -13.25
N SER A 112 -4.15 6.05 -12.39
CA SER A 112 -5.55 5.65 -12.51
C SER A 112 -6.50 6.76 -12.06
N TRP A 113 -6.01 7.72 -11.26
CA TRP A 113 -6.79 8.87 -10.84
C TRP A 113 -7.23 9.69 -12.06
N ALA A 114 -8.52 10.00 -12.13
CA ALA A 114 -9.13 10.55 -13.34
C ALA A 114 -8.88 12.06 -13.53
N LEU A 115 -8.62 12.79 -12.45
CA LEU A 115 -8.54 14.24 -12.49
C LEU A 115 -7.10 14.74 -12.69
N PRO A 116 -6.90 15.84 -13.43
CA PRO A 116 -5.60 16.49 -13.53
C PRO A 116 -5.05 16.93 -12.17
N SER A 117 -3.72 17.05 -12.09
CA SER A 117 -3.02 17.56 -10.92
C SER A 117 -2.63 19.03 -11.08
N GLU A 118 -2.92 19.85 -10.07
CA GLU A 118 -2.40 21.22 -9.96
C GLU A 118 -0.88 21.20 -9.83
N PHE A 119 -0.33 20.29 -9.01
CA PHE A 119 1.12 20.12 -8.86
C PHE A 119 1.80 19.79 -10.19
N LEU A 120 1.26 18.88 -11.00
CA LEU A 120 1.84 18.55 -12.31
C LEU A 120 1.59 19.66 -13.35
N SER A 121 0.67 20.59 -13.10
CA SER A 121 0.51 21.78 -13.93
C SER A 121 1.60 22.81 -13.64
N GLU A 122 1.95 23.00 -12.36
CA GLU A 122 3.02 23.92 -11.93
C GLU A 122 4.43 23.34 -12.11
N HIS A 123 4.57 22.02 -11.93
CA HIS A 123 5.83 21.28 -11.98
C HIS A 123 5.75 20.12 -12.97
N PRO A 124 5.59 20.41 -14.28
CA PRO A 124 5.26 19.41 -15.28
C PRO A 124 6.29 18.30 -15.38
N ALA A 125 5.80 17.06 -15.50
CA ALA A 125 6.55 15.99 -16.15
C ALA A 125 6.35 16.14 -17.67
N PRO A 126 7.34 15.76 -18.51
CA PRO A 126 7.23 15.88 -19.96
C PRO A 126 5.99 15.18 -20.55
N GLU A 127 5.67 13.99 -20.05
CA GLU A 127 4.52 13.20 -20.51
C GLU A 127 3.65 12.75 -19.31
N VAL A 128 2.33 12.94 -19.42
CA VAL A 128 1.39 12.65 -18.32
C VAL A 128 0.14 11.95 -18.84
N ALA A 129 -0.28 10.87 -18.17
CA ALA A 129 -1.54 10.18 -18.44
C ALA A 129 -2.40 10.05 -17.18
N TYR A 130 -3.64 10.51 -17.26
CA TYR A 130 -4.66 10.39 -16.22
C TYR A 130 -5.72 9.34 -16.59
N GLY A 131 -6.43 8.81 -15.59
CA GLY A 131 -7.56 7.91 -15.80
C GLY A 131 -7.19 6.60 -16.48
N VAL A 132 -5.98 6.08 -16.24
CA VAL A 132 -5.56 4.78 -16.78
C VAL A 132 -6.47 3.68 -16.26
N LYS A 133 -7.12 2.97 -17.18
CA LYS A 133 -8.08 1.91 -16.84
C LYS A 133 -7.35 0.66 -16.33
N PRO A 134 -7.94 -0.07 -15.38
CA PRO A 134 -7.39 -1.34 -14.93
C PRO A 134 -7.36 -2.36 -16.06
N SER A 135 -6.30 -3.17 -16.10
CA SER A 135 -6.25 -4.36 -16.96
C SER A 135 -7.28 -5.39 -16.48
N LEU A 136 -8.09 -5.90 -17.40
CA LEU A 136 -9.06 -6.95 -17.14
C LEU A 136 -8.60 -8.32 -17.64
N GLU A 137 -7.33 -8.41 -18.05
CA GLU A 137 -6.75 -9.65 -18.55
C GLU A 137 -6.69 -10.72 -17.43
N PRO A 138 -7.14 -11.96 -17.69
CA PRO A 138 -7.13 -13.03 -16.69
C PRO A 138 -5.73 -13.38 -16.16
N ASP A 139 -4.68 -13.16 -16.96
CA ASP A 139 -3.28 -13.49 -16.66
C ASP A 139 -2.48 -12.28 -16.16
N ASN A 140 -3.13 -11.35 -15.45
CA ASN A 140 -2.48 -10.19 -14.88
C ASN A 140 -1.31 -10.58 -13.97
N ALA A 141 -0.10 -10.27 -14.43
CA ALA A 141 1.12 -10.63 -13.73
C ALA A 141 1.22 -9.99 -12.32
N ALA A 142 0.61 -8.83 -12.09
CA ALA A 142 0.60 -8.19 -10.77
C ALA A 142 -0.30 -8.90 -9.75
N ALA A 143 -1.20 -9.79 -10.19
CA ALA A 143 -2.04 -10.59 -9.32
C ALA A 143 -1.38 -11.93 -8.89
N LYS A 144 -0.13 -12.18 -9.30
CA LYS A 144 0.58 -13.43 -9.02
C LYS A 144 1.97 -13.22 -8.43
N LEU A 145 2.21 -13.79 -7.25
CA LEU A 145 3.54 -13.86 -6.67
C LEU A 145 4.45 -14.72 -7.55
N SER A 146 5.62 -14.19 -7.88
CA SER A 146 6.62 -14.82 -8.75
C SER A 146 8.02 -14.34 -8.38
N GLN A 147 9.07 -14.98 -8.89
CA GLN A 147 10.46 -14.64 -8.57
C GLN A 147 10.81 -13.14 -8.72
N PRO A 148 10.39 -12.42 -9.79
CA PRO A 148 10.69 -11.00 -9.95
C PRO A 148 9.76 -10.07 -9.16
N ARG A 149 8.73 -10.61 -8.48
CA ARG A 149 7.74 -9.83 -7.74
C ARG A 149 7.88 -10.04 -6.23
N ALA A 150 7.53 -9.00 -5.48
CA ALA A 150 7.64 -8.96 -4.04
C ALA A 150 6.26 -9.16 -3.40
N HIS A 151 6.20 -9.93 -2.32
CA HIS A 151 5.08 -9.87 -1.39
C HIS A 151 5.03 -8.48 -0.77
N ARG A 152 3.84 -7.95 -0.46
CA ARG A 152 3.67 -6.60 0.11
C ARG A 152 4.54 -6.34 1.35
N LEU A 153 4.68 -7.32 2.26
CA LEU A 153 5.63 -7.24 3.38
C LEU A 153 7.08 -7.07 2.96
N GLN A 154 7.52 -7.78 1.91
CA GLN A 154 8.89 -7.65 1.40
C GLN A 154 9.19 -6.24 0.87
N THR A 155 8.16 -5.49 0.46
CA THR A 155 8.34 -4.12 -0.06
C THR A 155 8.62 -3.08 1.04
N VAL A 156 8.20 -3.36 2.28
CA VAL A 156 8.36 -2.45 3.43
C VAL A 156 9.41 -2.95 4.43
N ASP A 157 9.61 -4.27 4.51
CA ASP A 157 10.60 -4.90 5.37
C ASP A 157 11.05 -6.25 4.79
N ALA A 158 12.04 -6.20 3.90
CA ALA A 158 12.57 -7.40 3.24
C ALA A 158 13.26 -8.36 4.21
N ALA A 159 13.85 -7.85 5.30
CA ALA A 159 14.52 -8.67 6.31
C ALA A 159 13.50 -9.44 7.14
N LEU A 160 12.48 -8.77 7.68
CA LEU A 160 11.38 -9.40 8.40
C LEU A 160 10.65 -10.43 7.52
N TYR A 161 10.41 -10.11 6.25
CA TYR A 161 9.84 -11.08 5.32
C TYR A 161 10.70 -12.34 5.20
N ALA A 162 12.02 -12.19 5.02
CA ALA A 162 12.93 -13.33 4.92
C ALA A 162 12.97 -14.17 6.21
N ASP A 163 13.01 -13.51 7.38
CA ASP A 163 13.02 -14.16 8.68
C ASP A 163 11.73 -14.97 8.92
N LEU A 164 10.57 -14.39 8.61
CA LEU A 164 9.27 -15.07 8.78
C LEU A 164 9.08 -16.24 7.82
N VAL A 165 9.53 -16.11 6.57
CA VAL A 165 9.54 -17.24 5.62
C VAL A 165 10.41 -18.38 6.13
N ALA A 166 11.50 -18.07 6.85
CA ALA A 166 12.39 -19.07 7.44
C ALA A 166 11.93 -19.63 8.81
N ALA A 167 11.06 -18.92 9.53
CA ALA A 167 10.67 -19.25 10.92
C ALA A 167 9.75 -20.47 11.06
N GLY A 168 9.12 -20.92 9.96
CA GLY A 168 8.14 -22.02 9.96
C GLY A 168 6.73 -21.58 10.37
N GLU A 169 5.73 -22.36 9.97
CA GLU A 169 4.31 -21.94 10.05
C GLU A 169 3.84 -21.68 11.50
N SER A 170 4.22 -22.53 12.46
CA SER A 170 3.80 -22.36 13.86
C SER A 170 4.29 -21.03 14.44
N VAL A 171 5.57 -20.70 14.24
CA VAL A 171 6.17 -19.46 14.75
C VAL A 171 5.52 -18.24 14.09
N LEU A 172 5.26 -18.31 12.79
CA LEU A 172 4.56 -17.25 12.06
C LEU A 172 3.13 -17.05 12.59
N ARG A 173 2.36 -18.12 12.82
CA ARG A 173 1.01 -18.02 13.38
C ARG A 173 1.01 -17.44 14.80
N ASP A 174 1.95 -17.85 15.65
CA ASP A 174 2.11 -17.29 17.00
C ASP A 174 2.46 -15.80 16.96
N TYR A 175 3.35 -15.42 16.04
CA TYR A 175 3.71 -14.04 15.79
C TYR A 175 2.50 -13.21 15.31
N CYS A 176 1.70 -13.72 14.38
CA CYS A 176 0.47 -13.08 13.95
C CYS A 176 -0.53 -12.91 15.11
N ARG A 177 -0.69 -13.88 16.01
CA ARG A 177 -1.56 -13.74 17.19
C ARG A 177 -1.06 -12.66 18.15
N GLU A 178 0.26 -12.54 18.33
CA GLU A 178 0.85 -11.46 19.12
C GLU A 178 0.57 -10.08 18.49
N LEU A 179 0.66 -9.96 17.15
CA LEU A 179 0.27 -8.74 16.46
C LEU A 179 -1.21 -8.43 16.65
N VAL A 180 -2.10 -9.42 16.60
CA VAL A 180 -3.53 -9.23 16.89
C VAL A 180 -3.75 -8.70 18.31
N ARG A 181 -3.05 -9.23 19.33
CA ARG A 181 -3.13 -8.68 20.70
C ARG A 181 -2.72 -7.21 20.74
N GLN A 182 -1.64 -6.84 20.06
CA GLN A 182 -1.18 -5.46 20.02
C GLN A 182 -2.11 -4.54 19.22
N LEU A 183 -2.75 -5.02 18.15
CA LEU A 183 -3.74 -4.24 17.40
C LEU A 183 -4.99 -3.95 18.23
N MET A 184 -5.39 -4.87 19.12
CA MET A 184 -6.56 -4.71 19.98
C MET A 184 -6.37 -3.70 21.11
N PHE A 185 -5.15 -3.59 21.66
CA PHE A 185 -4.91 -2.82 22.90
C PHE A 185 -3.78 -1.80 22.81
N GLY A 186 -2.97 -1.84 21.75
CA GLY A 186 -1.72 -1.11 21.62
C GLY A 186 -1.79 0.17 20.80
N ILE A 187 -2.97 0.53 20.27
CA ILE A 187 -3.16 1.76 19.48
C ILE A 187 -3.97 2.75 20.33
N PRO A 188 -3.33 3.80 20.88
CA PRO A 188 -4.02 4.79 21.71
C PRO A 188 -5.11 5.53 20.94
N GLY A 189 -6.31 5.63 21.50
CA GLY A 189 -7.42 6.41 20.94
C GLY A 189 -8.25 5.72 19.85
N GLU A 190 -7.83 4.54 19.37
CA GLU A 190 -8.55 3.74 18.37
C GLU A 190 -9.02 2.42 18.96
N GLU A 191 -10.10 2.47 19.73
CA GLU A 191 -10.75 1.26 20.23
C GLU A 191 -11.48 0.53 19.09
N LEU A 192 -11.18 -0.75 18.94
CA LEU A 192 -11.93 -1.63 18.04
C LEU A 192 -13.39 -1.78 18.49
N SER A 193 -14.29 -2.00 17.54
CA SER A 193 -15.69 -2.32 17.87
C SER A 193 -15.79 -3.63 18.68
N ALA A 194 -16.94 -3.85 19.33
CA ALA A 194 -17.19 -5.09 20.04
C ALA A 194 -17.10 -6.34 19.13
N VAL A 195 -17.45 -6.21 17.85
CA VAL A 195 -17.36 -7.30 16.86
C VAL A 195 -15.89 -7.60 16.57
N ALA A 196 -15.09 -6.57 16.23
CA ALA A 196 -13.67 -6.72 15.95
C ALA A 196 -12.88 -7.22 17.16
N GLN A 197 -13.20 -6.74 18.37
CA GLN A 197 -12.63 -7.27 19.61
C GLN A 197 -12.97 -8.74 19.79
N SER A 198 -14.23 -9.14 19.62
CA SER A 198 -14.66 -10.54 19.76
C SER A 198 -13.97 -11.48 18.77
N VAL A 199 -13.78 -11.04 17.52
CA VAL A 199 -13.01 -11.77 16.51
C VAL A 199 -11.53 -11.88 16.94
N GLY A 200 -10.92 -10.76 17.33
CA GLY A 200 -9.53 -10.74 17.80
C GLY A 200 -9.29 -11.67 19.00
N GLU A 201 -10.17 -11.66 19.99
CA GLU A 201 -10.11 -12.57 21.15
C GLU A 201 -10.22 -14.04 20.75
N ALA A 202 -11.11 -14.37 19.81
CA ALA A 202 -11.23 -15.73 19.29
C ALA A 202 -9.94 -16.17 18.60
N LEU A 203 -9.37 -15.33 17.72
CA LEU A 203 -8.10 -15.61 17.05
C LEU A 203 -6.95 -15.76 18.04
N VAL A 204 -6.84 -14.89 19.04
CA VAL A 204 -5.80 -14.99 20.07
C VAL A 204 -5.92 -16.27 20.90
N ALA A 205 -7.15 -16.71 21.17
CA ALA A 205 -7.46 -17.95 21.88
C ALA A 205 -7.45 -19.20 20.98
N GLU A 206 -6.98 -19.09 19.74
CA GLU A 206 -6.93 -20.19 18.76
C GLU A 206 -8.29 -20.79 18.41
N ARG A 207 -9.37 -20.01 18.60
CA ARG A 207 -10.72 -20.38 18.23
C ARG A 207 -11.05 -19.81 16.87
N ARG A 208 -11.86 -20.56 16.10
CA ARG A 208 -12.40 -20.06 14.84
C ARG A 208 -13.59 -19.14 15.11
N PRO A 209 -13.57 -17.87 14.65
CA PRO A 209 -14.75 -17.03 14.68
C PRO A 209 -15.89 -17.64 13.87
N SER A 210 -17.13 -17.31 14.22
CA SER A 210 -18.32 -17.77 13.50
C SER A 210 -18.49 -17.03 12.17
N ALA A 211 -19.21 -17.65 11.24
CA ALA A 211 -19.54 -17.01 9.95
C ALA A 211 -20.27 -15.66 10.11
N ALA A 212 -21.12 -15.53 11.15
CA ALA A 212 -21.80 -14.27 11.45
C ALA A 212 -20.83 -13.19 11.94
N GLN A 213 -19.85 -13.55 12.76
CA GLN A 213 -18.81 -12.60 13.18
C GLN A 213 -17.95 -12.15 12.00
N TRP A 214 -17.62 -13.06 11.08
CA TRP A 214 -16.89 -12.70 9.87
C TRP A 214 -17.68 -11.79 8.93
N ALA A 215 -18.98 -12.06 8.74
CA ALA A 215 -19.84 -11.21 7.94
C ALA A 215 -19.93 -9.79 8.52
N LEU A 216 -20.18 -9.66 9.83
CA LEU A 216 -20.25 -8.36 10.51
C LEU A 216 -18.92 -7.61 10.48
N LEU A 217 -17.79 -8.31 10.61
CA LEU A 217 -16.47 -7.69 10.49
C LEU A 217 -16.19 -7.21 9.05
N GLY A 218 -16.66 -7.96 8.05
CA GLY A 218 -16.60 -7.57 6.64
C GLY A 218 -17.38 -6.29 6.37
N GLU A 219 -18.62 -6.21 6.86
CA GLU A 219 -19.45 -4.99 6.79
C GLU A 219 -18.75 -3.80 7.46
N GLU A 220 -18.20 -3.99 8.67
CA GLU A 220 -17.46 -2.91 9.35
C GLU A 220 -16.22 -2.46 8.57
N HIS A 221 -15.50 -3.39 7.93
CA HIS A 221 -14.33 -3.06 7.12
C HIS A 221 -14.73 -2.29 5.85
N GLU A 222 -15.81 -2.66 5.17
CA GLU A 222 -16.33 -1.91 4.03
C GLU A 222 -16.76 -0.49 4.42
N ASP A 223 -17.48 -0.34 5.54
CA ASP A 223 -17.86 0.97 6.06
C ASP A 223 -16.63 1.83 6.42
N ALA A 224 -15.62 1.24 7.06
CA ALA A 224 -14.38 1.92 7.41
C ALA A 224 -13.63 2.43 6.17
N LEU A 225 -13.56 1.62 5.10
CA LEU A 225 -12.96 2.04 3.82
C LEU A 225 -13.67 3.26 3.23
N VAL A 226 -15.00 3.31 3.29
CA VAL A 226 -15.78 4.46 2.82
C VAL A 226 -15.48 5.70 3.67
N GLN A 227 -15.43 5.56 5.00
CA GLN A 227 -15.10 6.69 5.89
C GLN A 227 -13.69 7.21 5.62
N MET A 228 -12.70 6.33 5.51
CA MET A 228 -11.32 6.68 5.17
C MET A 228 -11.24 7.44 3.84
N ALA A 229 -11.91 6.96 2.80
CA ALA A 229 -11.90 7.61 1.49
C ALA A 229 -12.51 9.03 1.54
N CYS A 230 -13.54 9.26 2.35
CA CYS A 230 -14.14 10.59 2.54
C CYS A 230 -13.21 11.59 3.25
N GLN A 231 -12.26 11.11 4.06
CA GLN A 231 -11.27 11.96 4.74
C GLN A 231 -10.03 12.23 3.89
N ARG A 232 -9.94 11.71 2.67
CA ARG A 232 -8.69 11.72 1.88
C ARG A 232 -8.15 13.15 1.66
N PRO A 233 -6.89 13.44 2.04
CA PRO A 233 -6.30 14.76 1.85
C PRO A 233 -6.16 15.11 0.36
N GLY A 234 -6.34 16.39 0.06
CA GLY A 234 -6.21 16.92 -1.30
C GLY A 234 -7.45 16.78 -2.19
N LEU A 235 -8.58 16.28 -1.67
CA LEU A 235 -9.85 16.20 -2.43
C LEU A 235 -10.32 17.58 -2.97
N ASN A 236 -9.96 18.66 -2.28
CA ASN A 236 -10.22 20.05 -2.70
C ASN A 236 -9.00 20.73 -3.34
N GLY A 237 -7.93 19.98 -3.65
CA GLY A 237 -6.67 20.49 -4.19
C GLY A 237 -5.71 21.11 -3.15
N LEU A 238 -6.13 21.26 -1.90
CA LEU A 238 -5.36 21.97 -0.88
C LEU A 238 -4.73 21.03 0.15
N GLU A 239 -3.52 21.35 0.57
CA GLU A 239 -2.89 20.72 1.73
C GLU A 239 -3.62 21.16 3.01
N ASN A 240 -4.10 20.19 3.79
CA ASN A 240 -4.71 20.43 5.08
C ASN A 240 -4.18 19.41 6.11
N PRO A 241 -3.34 19.84 7.07
CA PRO A 241 -2.79 18.96 8.09
C PRO A 241 -3.86 18.27 8.95
N ASP A 242 -4.94 18.96 9.30
CA ASP A 242 -6.03 18.39 10.13
C ASP A 242 -6.77 17.27 9.40
N GLN A 243 -6.91 17.41 8.07
CA GLN A 243 -7.47 16.37 7.21
C GLN A 243 -6.54 15.15 7.15
N THR A 244 -5.22 15.36 7.12
CA THR A 244 -4.23 14.27 7.12
C THR A 244 -4.27 13.50 8.44
N VAL A 245 -4.44 14.19 9.57
CA VAL A 245 -4.63 13.53 10.89
C VAL A 245 -5.91 12.70 10.91
N SER A 246 -7.02 13.27 10.45
CA SER A 246 -8.31 12.56 10.38
C SER A 246 -8.24 11.32 9.47
N TYR A 247 -7.63 11.46 8.29
CA TYR A 247 -7.40 10.35 7.37
C TYR A 247 -6.50 9.27 7.98
N THR A 248 -5.40 9.65 8.64
CA THR A 248 -4.47 8.70 9.25
C THR A 248 -5.16 7.82 10.28
N ARG A 249 -6.04 8.41 11.09
CA ARG A 249 -6.89 7.70 12.03
C ARG A 249 -7.78 6.67 11.35
N GLU A 250 -8.54 7.08 10.34
CA GLU A 250 -9.44 6.16 9.61
C GLU A 250 -8.64 5.07 8.84
N PHE A 251 -7.46 5.42 8.32
CA PHE A 251 -6.56 4.46 7.69
C PHE A 251 -6.09 3.39 8.68
N VAL A 252 -5.62 3.79 9.87
CA VAL A 252 -5.18 2.84 10.91
C VAL A 252 -6.33 1.90 11.28
N ARG A 253 -7.55 2.43 11.44
CA ARG A 253 -8.75 1.63 11.69
C ARG A 253 -9.00 0.59 10.59
N CYS A 254 -8.95 1.00 9.32
CA CYS A 254 -9.08 0.08 8.19
C CYS A 254 -8.04 -1.05 8.26
N ARG A 255 -6.79 -0.70 8.55
CA ARG A 255 -5.69 -1.68 8.60
C ARG A 255 -5.76 -2.60 9.81
N GLN A 256 -6.31 -2.17 10.95
CA GLN A 256 -6.61 -3.05 12.07
C GLN A 256 -7.66 -4.10 11.68
N LEU A 257 -8.76 -3.68 11.03
CA LEU A 257 -9.81 -4.58 10.57
C LEU A 257 -9.30 -5.52 9.46
N GLU A 258 -8.51 -5.01 8.51
CA GLU A 258 -7.86 -5.79 7.46
C GLU A 258 -6.97 -6.90 8.05
N ALA A 259 -6.19 -6.60 9.11
CA ALA A 259 -5.34 -7.59 9.76
C ALA A 259 -6.14 -8.77 10.32
N LEU A 260 -7.34 -8.52 10.84
CA LEU A 260 -8.26 -9.57 11.29
C LEU A 260 -8.86 -10.33 10.09
N MET A 261 -9.34 -9.62 9.07
CA MET A 261 -9.93 -10.22 7.86
C MET A 261 -8.92 -11.08 7.06
N CYS A 262 -7.63 -10.76 7.15
CA CYS A 262 -6.58 -11.57 6.52
C CYS A 262 -6.55 -13.01 7.03
N TRP A 263 -7.01 -13.29 8.25
CA TRP A 263 -7.12 -14.66 8.75
C TRP A 263 -8.19 -15.48 8.02
N GLU A 264 -9.28 -14.85 7.61
CA GLU A 264 -10.37 -15.54 6.91
C GLU A 264 -10.08 -15.66 5.40
N TYR A 265 -9.65 -14.57 4.75
CA TYR A 265 -9.45 -14.57 3.29
C TYR A 265 -8.08 -15.06 2.84
N TYR A 266 -7.05 -14.93 3.69
CA TYR A 266 -5.67 -15.23 3.35
C TYR A 266 -5.01 -16.11 4.42
N GLY A 267 -5.78 -16.98 5.08
CA GLY A 267 -5.29 -17.83 6.18
C GLY A 267 -4.15 -18.79 5.82
N ASP A 268 -3.95 -19.04 4.52
CA ASP A 268 -2.84 -19.81 3.95
C ASP A 268 -1.57 -18.95 3.72
N ASP A 269 -1.69 -17.61 3.75
CA ASP A 269 -0.60 -16.65 3.68
C ASP A 269 -0.68 -15.62 4.83
N PRO A 270 -0.30 -16.02 6.06
CA PRO A 270 -0.35 -15.18 7.25
C PRO A 270 0.56 -13.94 7.19
N LEU A 271 1.46 -13.83 6.20
CA LEU A 271 2.25 -12.62 6.00
C LEU A 271 1.39 -11.40 5.65
N ASN A 272 0.17 -11.62 5.16
CA ASN A 272 -0.81 -10.55 4.97
C ASN A 272 -1.26 -9.94 6.30
N VAL A 273 -1.42 -10.73 7.37
CA VAL A 273 -1.71 -10.23 8.72
C VAL A 273 -0.57 -9.35 9.21
N VAL A 274 0.68 -9.80 9.01
CA VAL A 274 1.88 -9.06 9.42
C VAL A 274 1.97 -7.72 8.70
N TYR A 275 1.75 -7.71 7.38
CA TYR A 275 1.75 -6.47 6.62
C TYR A 275 0.68 -5.49 7.09
N ALA A 276 -0.57 -5.96 7.28
CA ALA A 276 -1.67 -5.10 7.73
C ALA A 276 -1.37 -4.48 9.10
N ALA A 277 -0.82 -5.27 10.04
CA ALA A 277 -0.34 -4.76 11.32
C ALA A 277 0.80 -3.74 11.16
N TRP A 278 1.72 -3.99 10.23
CA TRP A 278 2.81 -3.08 9.91
C TRP A 278 2.27 -1.74 9.40
N VAL A 279 1.38 -1.72 8.41
CA VAL A 279 0.84 -0.43 7.93
C VAL A 279 -0.07 0.25 8.97
N ALA A 280 -0.66 -0.49 9.92
CA ALA A 280 -1.37 0.07 11.08
C ALA A 280 -0.44 0.65 12.18
N GLY A 281 0.89 0.58 12.02
CA GLY A 281 1.86 1.15 12.95
C GLY A 281 2.42 0.19 14.00
N ILE A 282 2.03 -1.09 14.01
CA ILE A 282 2.59 -2.09 14.92
C ILE A 282 3.92 -2.63 14.37
N ARG A 283 5.00 -2.50 15.16
CA ARG A 283 6.35 -3.03 14.84
C ARG A 283 6.82 -3.94 15.99
N ALA A 284 6.35 -5.18 16.02
CA ALA A 284 6.81 -6.14 17.00
C ALA A 284 8.11 -6.82 16.52
N PRO A 285 9.13 -7.01 17.36
CA PRO A 285 10.26 -7.86 16.99
C PRO A 285 9.84 -9.33 16.96
N LEU A 286 10.40 -10.10 16.03
CA LEU A 286 10.24 -11.56 16.03
C LEU A 286 10.99 -12.15 17.23
N LYS A 287 10.26 -12.51 18.30
CA LYS A 287 10.83 -13.13 19.50
C LYS A 287 11.39 -14.51 19.13
N GLY A 288 12.71 -14.68 19.25
CA GLY A 288 13.39 -15.95 18.99
C GLY A 288 14.53 -15.92 17.95
N ALA A 289 14.76 -14.80 17.27
CA ALA A 289 15.91 -14.66 16.36
C ALA A 289 17.28 -14.59 17.07
N ALA A 290 17.31 -14.56 18.41
CA ALA A 290 18.53 -14.47 19.22
C ALA A 290 19.37 -15.78 19.30
N LEU A 291 19.21 -16.70 18.35
CA LEU A 291 20.01 -17.93 18.24
C LEU A 291 20.41 -18.25 16.79
N ARG A 292 20.90 -17.23 16.07
CA ARG A 292 21.79 -17.43 14.92
C ARG A 292 22.98 -16.49 15.00
#